data_AF-A0A258KNV5-F1
#
_entry.id   AF-A0A258KNV5-F1
#
_cell.length_a   1.000
_cell.length_b   1.000
_cell.length_c   1.000
_cell.angle_alpha   90.00
_cell.angle_beta   90.00
_cell.angle_gamma   90.00
#
_symmetry.space_group_name_H-M   'P 1'
#
loop_
_entity.id
_entity.type
_entity.pdbx_description
1 polymer ?
#
loop_
_entity_poly.entity_id
_entity_poly.type
_entity_poly.pdbx_seq_one_letter_code
_entity_poly.pdbx_strand_id
1 'polypeptide(L)'
;MLIVNDSGLAAQGEKAWAETLRTGLVSSDTRRNARIRTVGQRVVRAAGLDNRPWDYAVLIDEAPNAFVLPGGHIGVTVGLLDLVDNDDQLAAVIGHEAGHVVAQHAAERYSQSVTTKLLLGVAGAAAGTS
;
A
#
# COMPACT_ATOMS: atom_id res chain seq x y z
N MET A 1 -14.96 15.62 7.33
CA MET A 1 -14.75 14.93 6.04
C MET A 1 -13.29 15.17 5.66
N LEU A 2 -12.43 14.18 5.87
CA LEU A 2 -11.01 14.30 5.54
C LEU A 2 -10.83 13.94 4.07
N ILE A 3 -10.66 14.96 3.23
CA ILE A 3 -10.18 14.78 1.86
C ILE A 3 -8.67 14.69 1.96
N VAL A 4 -8.14 13.49 2.19
CA VAL A 4 -6.72 13.20 1.98
C VAL A 4 -6.60 12.69 0.56
N ASN A 5 -5.65 13.23 -0.19
CA ASN A 5 -5.38 12.85 -1.57
C ASN A 5 -4.36 11.71 -1.67
N ASP A 6 -4.43 10.91 -2.72
CA ASP A 6 -3.51 9.79 -2.99
C ASP A 6 -2.05 10.23 -2.92
N SER A 7 -1.74 11.45 -3.41
CA SER A 7 -0.38 12.02 -3.35
C SER A 7 0.08 12.32 -1.92
N GLY A 8 -0.82 12.72 -1.04
CA GLY A 8 -0.53 12.99 0.37
C GLY A 8 -0.34 11.69 1.17
N LEU A 9 -1.09 10.64 0.84
CA LEU A 9 -0.88 9.29 1.40
C LEU A 9 0.42 8.68 0.90
N ALA A 10 0.70 8.77 -0.41
CA ALA A 10 1.96 8.29 -0.97
C ALA A 10 3.16 9.01 -0.37
N ALA A 11 3.12 10.34 -0.23
CA ALA A 11 4.21 11.10 0.40
C ALA A 11 4.42 10.72 1.88
N GLN A 12 3.36 10.34 2.60
CA GLN A 12 3.48 9.81 3.95
C GLN A 12 4.07 8.39 3.97
N GLY A 13 3.67 7.54 3.02
CA GLY A 13 4.25 6.22 2.83
C GLY A 13 5.75 6.29 2.50
N GLU A 14 6.18 7.20 1.63
CA GLU A 14 7.60 7.45 1.36
C GLU A 14 8.37 7.85 2.62
N LYS A 15 7.81 8.73 3.46
CA LYS A 15 8.44 9.13 4.73
C LYS A 15 8.56 7.94 5.68
N ALA A 16 7.50 7.15 5.82
CA ALA A 16 7.51 5.96 6.67
C ALA A 16 8.51 4.91 6.16
N TRP A 17 8.61 4.75 4.83
CA TRP A 17 9.60 3.89 4.20
C TRP A 17 11.03 4.37 4.45
N ALA A 18 11.31 5.65 4.21
CA ALA A 18 12.63 6.24 4.47
C ALA A 18 13.03 6.10 5.95
N GLU A 19 12.10 6.26 6.88
CA GLU A 19 12.35 6.05 8.30
C GLU A 19 12.67 4.57 8.61
N THR A 20 11.93 3.64 8.02
CA THR A 20 12.18 2.20 8.14
C THR A 20 13.59 1.84 7.65
N LEU A 21 14.01 2.41 6.52
CA LEU A 21 15.35 2.16 5.98
C LEU A 21 16.45 2.83 6.83
N ARG A 22 16.18 4.00 7.41
CA ARG A 22 17.13 4.74 8.26
C ARG A 22 17.43 4.04 9.58
N THR A 23 16.45 3.37 10.17
CA THR A 23 16.63 2.65 11.43
C THR A 23 17.42 1.35 11.28
N GLY A 24 17.80 0.99 10.03
CA GLY A 24 18.94 0.12 9.76
C GLY A 24 18.74 -1.35 10.07
N LEU A 25 17.48 -1.80 10.16
CA LEU A 25 17.14 -3.21 10.36
C LEU A 25 16.69 -3.83 9.04
N VAL A 26 17.40 -3.64 7.92
CA VAL A 26 17.06 -4.33 6.67
C VAL A 26 17.95 -5.57 6.52
N SER A 27 17.35 -6.74 6.34
CA SER A 27 18.11 -7.98 6.16
C SER A 27 18.81 -7.99 4.81
N SER A 28 20.08 -8.40 4.81
CA SER A 28 20.86 -8.66 3.59
C SER A 28 20.64 -10.07 3.00
N ASP A 29 19.79 -10.89 3.63
CA ASP A 29 19.51 -12.25 3.17
C ASP A 29 18.83 -12.24 1.80
N THR A 30 19.57 -12.67 0.78
CA THR A 30 19.09 -12.65 -0.60
C THR A 30 17.91 -13.60 -0.83
N ARG A 31 17.84 -14.73 -0.12
CA ARG A 31 16.75 -15.70 -0.26
C ARG A 31 15.46 -15.17 0.33
N ARG A 32 15.51 -14.63 1.55
CA ARG A 32 14.33 -14.01 2.20
C ARG A 32 13.81 -12.82 1.39
N ASN A 33 14.72 -11.95 0.90
CA ASN A 33 14.34 -10.82 0.05
C ASN A 33 13.73 -11.27 -1.29
N ALA A 34 14.30 -12.29 -1.95
CA ALA A 34 13.75 -12.83 -3.20
C ALA A 34 12.38 -13.50 -3.00
N ARG A 35 12.18 -14.19 -1.88
CA ARG A 35 10.90 -14.79 -1.49
C ARG A 35 9.81 -13.74 -1.35
N ILE A 36 10.04 -12.69 -0.55
CA ILE A 36 9.08 -11.59 -0.39
C ILE A 36 8.78 -10.93 -1.74
N ARG A 37 9.81 -10.63 -2.54
CA ARG A 37 9.60 -10.02 -3.86
C ARG A 37 8.68 -10.88 -4.73
N THR A 38 8.93 -12.19 -4.78
CA THR A 38 8.14 -13.12 -5.60
C THR A 38 6.68 -13.18 -5.13
N VAL A 39 6.46 -13.36 -3.82
CA VAL A 39 5.12 -13.47 -3.25
C VAL A 39 4.38 -12.13 -3.35
N GLY A 40 5.03 -11.05 -2.94
CA GLY A 40 4.49 -9.70 -2.98
C GLY A 40 4.12 -9.24 -4.39
N GLN A 41 4.93 -9.54 -5.42
CA GLN A 41 4.58 -9.24 -6.81
C GLN A 41 3.30 -9.95 -7.26
N ARG A 42 3.11 -11.21 -6.87
CA ARG A 42 1.88 -11.95 -7.18
C ARG A 42 0.66 -11.32 -6.52
N VAL A 43 0.79 -10.92 -5.25
CA VAL A 43 -0.28 -10.23 -4.51
C VAL A 43 -0.61 -8.87 -5.13
N VAL A 44 0.40 -8.04 -5.40
CA VAL A 44 0.26 -6.72 -6.04
C VAL A 44 -0.48 -6.83 -7.37
N ARG A 45 -0.09 -7.81 -8.20
CA ARG A 45 -0.76 -8.06 -9.48
C ARG A 45 -2.20 -8.52 -9.30
N ALA A 46 -2.46 -9.44 -8.38
CA ALA A 46 -3.81 -9.90 -8.08
C ALA A 46 -4.72 -8.77 -7.55
N ALA A 47 -4.14 -7.81 -6.82
CA ALA A 47 -4.82 -6.62 -6.30
C ALA A 47 -5.00 -5.49 -7.35
N GLY A 48 -4.43 -5.63 -8.56
CA GLY A 48 -4.49 -4.61 -9.61
C GLY A 48 -3.68 -3.35 -9.29
N LEU A 49 -2.59 -3.48 -8.52
CA LEU A 49 -1.71 -2.39 -8.12
C LEU A 49 -0.35 -2.42 -8.85
N ASP A 50 -0.21 -3.21 -9.91
CA ASP A 50 1.02 -3.44 -10.68
C ASP A 50 1.33 -2.34 -11.71
N ASN A 51 0.53 -1.27 -11.75
CA ASN A 51 0.72 -0.11 -12.60
C ASN A 51 1.75 0.91 -12.06
N ARG A 52 2.51 0.55 -11.02
CA ARG A 52 3.53 1.38 -10.36
C ARG A 52 4.69 0.52 -9.87
N PRO A 53 5.90 1.09 -9.67
CA PRO A 53 7.01 0.35 -9.08
C PRO A 53 6.70 -0.05 -7.64
N TRP A 54 7.35 -1.13 -7.20
CA TRP A 54 7.25 -1.63 -5.84
C TRP A 54 8.62 -1.99 -5.27
N ASP A 55 8.89 -1.51 -4.06
CA ASP A 55 10.05 -1.90 -3.26
C ASP A 55 9.66 -2.92 -2.20
N TYR A 56 10.61 -3.81 -1.90
CA TYR A 56 10.42 -4.94 -1.00
C TYR A 56 11.62 -5.01 -0.04
N ALA A 57 11.36 -5.10 1.26
CA ALA A 57 12.40 -5.28 2.25
C ALA A 57 11.99 -6.31 3.32
N VAL A 58 12.95 -7.14 3.69
CA VAL A 58 12.89 -7.90 4.95
C VAL A 58 13.44 -7.03 6.07
N LEU A 59 12.72 -6.91 7.18
CA LEU A 59 13.17 -6.19 8.36
C LEU A 59 13.68 -7.14 9.45
N ILE A 60 14.81 -6.83 10.07
CA ILE A 60 15.40 -7.56 11.19
C ILE A 60 14.65 -7.15 12.47
N ASP A 61 13.47 -7.73 12.64
CA ASP A 61 12.64 -7.64 13.83
C ASP A 61 12.02 -9.03 14.09
N GLU A 62 12.11 -9.48 15.33
CA GLU A 62 11.57 -10.77 15.78
C GLU A 62 10.06 -10.70 16.01
N ALA A 63 9.49 -9.51 16.17
CA ALA A 63 8.05 -9.32 16.24
C ALA A 63 7.42 -9.63 14.87
N PRO A 64 6.48 -10.59 14.76
CA PRO A 64 5.84 -10.90 13.48
C PRO A 64 5.01 -9.72 12.97
N ASN A 65 5.40 -9.16 11.82
CA ASN A 65 4.71 -8.04 11.21
C ASN A 65 4.93 -7.98 9.70
N ALA A 66 3.98 -7.38 9.00
CA ALA A 66 4.07 -6.97 7.60
C ALA A 66 3.29 -5.67 7.40
N PHE A 67 3.68 -4.88 6.41
CA PHE A 67 2.95 -3.68 6.03
C PHE A 67 3.04 -3.45 4.53
N VAL A 68 2.00 -2.82 4.00
CA VAL A 68 1.90 -2.39 2.60
C VAL A 68 1.55 -0.91 2.62
N LEU A 69 2.47 -0.06 2.14
CA LEU A 69 2.29 1.38 2.20
C LEU A 69 1.77 1.95 0.87
N PRO A 70 0.92 3.00 0.92
CA PRO A 70 0.69 3.86 -0.22
C PRO A 70 2.03 4.40 -0.74
N GLY A 71 2.27 4.34 -2.04
CA GLY A 71 3.58 4.68 -2.64
C GLY A 71 4.32 3.47 -3.22
N GLY A 72 3.94 2.25 -2.84
CA GLY A 72 4.49 1.03 -3.44
C GLY A 72 5.59 0.37 -2.61
N HIS A 73 5.41 0.30 -1.29
CA HIS A 73 6.41 -0.31 -0.41
C HIS A 73 5.83 -1.48 0.35
N ILE A 74 6.53 -2.61 0.35
CA ILE A 74 6.18 -3.80 1.12
C ILE A 74 7.32 -4.14 2.06
N GLY A 75 7.03 -4.14 3.35
CA GLY A 75 7.95 -4.58 4.40
C GLY A 75 7.41 -5.82 5.10
N VAL A 76 8.29 -6.77 5.40
CA VAL A 76 7.96 -7.95 6.22
C VAL A 76 9.10 -8.20 7.20
N THR A 77 8.79 -8.56 8.44
CA THR A 77 9.82 -8.85 9.45
C THR A 77 10.33 -10.29 9.36
N VAL A 78 11.56 -10.54 9.84
CA VAL A 78 12.10 -11.90 9.98
C VAL A 78 11.21 -12.75 10.88
N GLY A 79 10.66 -12.17 11.95
CA GLY A 79 9.71 -12.84 12.83
C GLY A 79 8.46 -13.35 12.12
N LEU A 80 7.93 -12.60 11.14
CA LEU A 80 6.80 -13.11 10.34
C LEU A 80 7.24 -14.22 9.40
N LEU A 81 8.39 -14.07 8.75
CA LEU A 81 8.92 -15.10 7.84
C LEU A 81 9.22 -16.42 8.54
N ASP A 82 9.59 -16.38 9.81
CA ASP A 82 9.85 -17.54 10.64
C ASP A 82 8.57 -18.13 11.25
N LEU A 83 7.48 -17.34 11.33
CA LEU A 83 6.16 -17.80 11.75
C LEU A 83 5.38 -18.51 10.64
N VAL A 84 5.53 -18.07 9.38
CA VAL A 84 4.78 -18.63 8.25
C VAL A 84 5.44 -19.88 7.66
N ASP A 85 4.67 -20.95 7.49
CA ASP A 85 5.17 -22.24 7.01
C ASP A 85 5.43 -22.24 5.49
N ASN A 86 4.69 -21.42 4.74
CA ASN A 86 4.70 -21.43 3.28
C ASN A 86 4.35 -20.07 2.67
N ASP A 87 4.50 -19.99 1.35
CA ASP A 87 4.28 -18.76 0.58
C ASP A 87 2.82 -18.34 0.51
N ASP A 88 1.87 -19.28 0.66
CA ASP A 88 0.43 -18.98 0.63
C ASP A 88 0.02 -18.26 1.92
N GLN A 89 0.55 -18.68 3.07
CA GLN A 89 0.35 -17.99 4.34
C GLN A 89 0.97 -16.58 4.30
N LEU A 90 2.18 -16.44 3.75
CA LEU A 90 2.79 -15.13 3.55
C LEU A 90 1.95 -14.25 2.62
N ALA A 91 1.45 -14.81 1.51
CA ALA A 91 0.58 -14.12 0.57
C ALA A 91 -0.73 -13.67 1.21
N ALA A 92 -1.31 -14.48 2.12
CA ALA A 92 -2.52 -14.13 2.84
C ALA A 92 -2.32 -12.88 3.72
N VAL A 93 -1.19 -12.80 4.44
CA VAL A 93 -0.87 -11.63 5.27
C VAL A 93 -0.62 -10.39 4.41
N ILE A 94 0.24 -10.49 3.39
CA ILE A 94 0.51 -9.35 2.48
C ILE A 94 -0.78 -8.93 1.74
N GLY A 95 -1.63 -9.89 1.38
CA GLY A 95 -2.92 -9.65 0.73
C GLY A 95 -3.92 -8.93 1.62
N HIS A 96 -3.96 -9.25 2.92
CA HIS A 96 -4.76 -8.52 3.90
C HIS A 96 -4.36 -7.04 3.94
N GLU A 97 -3.06 -6.77 4.06
CA GLU A 97 -2.53 -5.40 4.10
C GLU A 97 -2.73 -4.65 2.76
N ALA A 98 -2.52 -5.32 1.63
CA ALA A 98 -2.80 -4.75 0.31
C ALA A 98 -4.30 -4.41 0.14
N GLY A 99 -5.19 -5.22 0.71
CA GLY A 99 -6.63 -4.98 0.73
C GLY A 99 -7.00 -3.65 1.40
N HIS A 100 -6.34 -3.29 2.51
CA HIS A 100 -6.53 -2.00 3.17
C HIS A 100 -6.16 -0.83 2.26
N VAL A 101 -5.05 -0.93 1.53
CA VAL A 101 -4.61 0.09 0.55
C VAL A 101 -5.62 0.22 -0.60
N VAL A 102 -6.11 -0.90 -1.13
CA VAL A 102 -7.14 -0.88 -2.19
C VAL A 102 -8.43 -0.22 -1.70
N ALA A 103 -8.86 -0.52 -0.47
CA ALA A 103 -10.06 0.07 0.11
C ALA A 103 -9.93 1.58 0.30
N GLN A 104 -8.78 2.07 0.77
CA GLN A 104 -8.51 3.51 0.89
C GLN A 104 -8.58 4.22 -0.46
N HIS A 105 -7.92 3.70 -1.50
CA HIS A 105 -8.02 4.26 -2.85
C HIS A 105 -9.46 4.23 -3.40
N ALA A 106 -10.24 3.19 -3.11
CA ALA A 106 -11.63 3.11 -3.54
C ALA A 106 -12.50 4.19 -2.87
N ALA A 107 -12.34 4.38 -1.56
CA ALA A 107 -13.04 5.41 -0.80
C ALA A 107 -12.69 6.83 -1.29
N GLU A 108 -11.43 7.08 -1.61
CA GLU A 108 -11.00 8.37 -2.15
C GLU A 108 -11.62 8.66 -3.52
N ARG A 109 -11.50 7.72 -4.48
CA ARG A 109 -12.10 7.88 -5.82
C ARG A 109 -13.60 8.12 -5.75
N TYR A 110 -14.29 7.44 -4.85
CA TYR A 110 -15.71 7.69 -4.61
C TYR A 110 -15.95 9.13 -4.12
N SER A 111 -15.21 9.58 -3.10
CA SER A 111 -15.31 10.95 -2.59
C SER A 111 -15.06 12.00 -3.68
N GLN A 112 -14.02 11.84 -4.49
CA GLN A 112 -13.72 12.72 -5.62
C GLN A 112 -14.90 12.76 -6.62
N SER A 113 -15.45 11.60 -6.98
CA SER A 113 -16.57 11.51 -7.91
C SER A 113 -17.83 12.22 -7.40
N VAL A 114 -18.13 12.12 -6.09
CA VAL A 114 -19.27 12.79 -5.46
C VAL A 114 -19.06 14.31 -5.45
N THR A 115 -17.87 14.77 -5.06
CA THR A 115 -17.52 16.19 -5.06
C THR A 115 -17.60 16.79 -6.47
N THR A 116 -17.05 16.13 -7.49
CA THR A 116 -17.14 16.60 -8.89
C THR A 116 -18.59 16.70 -9.35
N LYS A 117 -19.43 15.69 -9.05
CA LYS A 117 -20.86 15.71 -9.39
C LYS A 117 -21.60 16.87 -8.71
N LEU A 118 -21.32 17.14 -7.44
CA LEU A 118 -21.91 18.27 -6.71
C LEU A 118 -21.48 19.61 -7.30
N LEU A 119 -20.18 19.81 -7.56
CA LEU A 119 -19.66 21.03 -8.17
C LEU A 119 -20.28 21.30 -9.54
N LEU A 120 -20.35 20.28 -10.40
CA LEU A 120 -20.97 20.39 -11.73
C LEU A 120 -22.49 20.64 -11.63
N GLY A 121 -23.17 20.04 -10.66
CA GLY A 121 -24.60 20.27 -10.43
C GLY A 121 -24.90 21.72 -10.01
N VAL A 122 -24.09 22.29 -9.12
CA VAL A 122 -24.21 23.70 -8.69
C VAL A 122 -23.87 24.65 -9.84
N ALA A 123 -22.79 24.39 -10.59
CA ALA A 123 -22.42 25.20 -11.75
C ALA A 123 -23.47 25.14 -12.88
N GLY A 124 -24.01 23.96 -13.16
CA GLY A 124 -25.08 23.77 -14.14
C GLY A 124 -26.39 24.45 -13.74
N ALA A 125 -26.74 24.44 -12.45
CA ALA A 125 -27.88 25.19 -11.94
C ALA A 125 -27.71 26.71 -12.06
N ALA A 126 -26.49 27.23 -11.82
CA ALA A 126 -26.20 28.66 -11.96
C ALA A 126 -26.11 29.13 -13.42
N ALA A 127 -25.64 28.26 -14.33
CA ALA A 127 -25.54 28.57 -15.77
C ALA A 127 -26.87 28.40 -16.52
N GLY A 128 -27.83 27.64 -15.99
CA GLY A 128 -29.15 27.42 -16.58
C GLY A 128 -30.21 28.48 -16.20
N THR A 129 -29.87 29.46 -15.37
CA THR A 129 -30.77 30.54 -14.91
C THR A 129 -30.51 31.89 -15.58
N SER A 130 -30.02 31.91 -16.83
CA SER A 130 -29.89 33.12 -17.67
C SER A 130 -30.68 32.99 -18.95
#